data_AF-A0AAP0YZY8-F1
#
_entry.id   AF-A0AAP0YZY8-F1
#
_cell.length_a   1.000
_cell.length_b   1.000
_cell.length_c   1.000
_cell.angle_alpha   90.00
_cell.angle_beta   90.00
_cell.angle_gamma   90.00
#
_symmetry.space_group_name_H-M   'P 1'
#
loop_
_entity.id
_entity.type
_entity.pdbx_description
1 polymer ?
#
loop_
_entity_poly.entity_id
_entity_poly.type
_entity_poly.pdbx_seq_one_letter_code
_entity_poly.pdbx_strand_id
1 'polypeptide(L)'
;MINLKSRWFIAIPFLILTCYMSLIFSIGMPYRDDYARLIEGYFWWDHDGRPLANLFIYILNGGGVLTDVAPLSQALSIFISLFVCYTISEKVIGSRTLYALISPTFLFLSPFYLQNLVYRFDIFSMSLSLAILCIPFYFLTSRRFVVFIV
;
A
#
# COMPACT_ATOMS: atom_id res chain seq x y z
N MET A 1 26.09 -6.81 -13.32
CA MET A 1 24.64 -6.73 -13.04
C MET A 1 24.06 -8.14 -13.02
N ILE A 2 23.60 -8.62 -11.86
CA ILE A 2 22.96 -9.94 -11.76
C ILE A 2 21.61 -9.86 -12.46
N ASN A 3 21.46 -10.55 -13.59
CA ASN A 3 20.22 -10.60 -14.36
C ASN A 3 19.37 -11.76 -13.83
N LEU A 4 18.27 -11.45 -13.16
CA LEU A 4 17.45 -12.47 -12.49
C LEU A 4 16.39 -13.05 -13.44
N LYS A 5 16.06 -14.33 -13.23
CA LYS A 5 14.88 -14.94 -13.86
C LYS A 5 13.61 -14.22 -13.42
N SER A 6 12.64 -14.12 -14.33
CA SER A 6 11.37 -13.39 -14.14
C SER A 6 10.59 -13.77 -12.86
N ARG A 7 10.72 -15.01 -12.37
CA ARG A 7 10.03 -15.45 -11.13
C ARG A 7 10.54 -14.76 -9.86
N TRP A 8 11.83 -14.42 -9.82
CA TRP A 8 12.44 -13.76 -8.67
C TRP A 8 12.11 -12.27 -8.61
N PHE A 9 11.66 -11.72 -9.74
CA PHE A 9 11.29 -10.31 -9.87
C PHE A 9 10.14 -9.93 -8.93
N ILE A 10 9.19 -10.84 -8.72
CA ILE A 10 8.05 -10.62 -7.82
C ILE A 10 8.30 -11.25 -6.46
N ALA A 11 8.96 -12.43 -6.42
CA ALA A 11 9.14 -13.19 -5.19
C ALA A 11 9.99 -12.46 -4.14
N ILE A 12 11.07 -11.77 -4.55
CA ILE A 12 11.97 -11.08 -3.59
C ILE A 12 11.27 -9.90 -2.90
N PRO A 13 10.68 -8.93 -3.63
CA PRO A 13 9.90 -7.86 -2.98
C PRO A 13 8.74 -8.40 -2.15
N PHE A 14 8.04 -9.43 -2.64
CA PHE A 14 6.94 -10.05 -1.91
C PHE A 14 7.39 -10.62 -0.56
N LEU A 15 8.51 -11.35 -0.53
CA LEU A 15 9.06 -11.90 0.70
C LEU A 15 9.44 -10.79 1.68
N ILE A 16 10.15 -9.75 1.21
CA ILE A 16 10.59 -8.62 2.04
C ILE A 16 9.40 -7.90 2.65
N LEU A 17 8.43 -7.50 1.82
CA LEU A 17 7.24 -6.76 2.27
C LEU A 17 6.38 -7.60 3.20
N THR A 18 6.13 -8.86 2.85
CA THR A 18 5.30 -9.75 3.69
C THR A 18 5.96 -9.95 5.04
N CYS A 19 7.27 -10.25 5.09
CA CYS A 19 7.99 -10.43 6.34
C CYS A 19 7.94 -9.18 7.21
N TYR A 20 8.29 -8.01 6.66
CA TYR A 20 8.33 -6.77 7.42
C TYR A 20 6.94 -6.30 7.88
N MET A 21 5.95 -6.25 6.99
CA MET A 21 4.61 -5.75 7.33
C MET A 21 3.87 -6.70 8.26
N SER A 22 4.01 -8.02 8.08
CA SER A 22 3.37 -8.99 8.98
C SER A 22 3.91 -8.92 10.40
N LEU A 23 5.22 -8.66 10.58
CA LEU A 23 5.79 -8.41 11.91
C LEU A 23 5.12 -7.20 12.59
N ILE A 24 4.95 -6.09 11.86
CA ILE A 24 4.27 -4.91 12.39
C ILE A 24 2.80 -5.21 12.70
N PHE A 25 2.08 -5.86 11.79
CA PHE A 25 0.66 -6.19 11.98
C PHE A 25 0.44 -7.16 13.14
N SER A 26 1.40 -8.05 13.43
CA SER A 26 1.34 -8.99 14.55
C SER A 26 1.33 -8.32 15.93
N ILE A 27 1.75 -7.05 16.02
CA ILE A 27 1.66 -6.28 17.27
C ILE A 27 0.19 -6.17 17.71
N GLY A 28 -0.75 -6.13 16.75
CA GLY A 28 -2.19 -6.19 17.01
C GLY A 28 -2.79 -4.98 17.73
N MET A 29 -1.97 -3.98 18.08
CA MET A 29 -2.41 -2.79 18.80
C MET A 29 -3.01 -1.76 17.83
N PRO A 30 -4.27 -1.35 18.01
CA PRO A 30 -4.86 -0.27 17.22
C PRO A 30 -4.17 1.07 17.50
N TYR A 31 -4.09 1.93 16.50
CA TYR A 31 -3.56 3.28 16.70
C TYR A 31 -4.55 4.14 17.49
N ARG A 32 -4.10 5.31 17.99
CA ARG A 32 -4.93 6.20 18.82
C ARG A 32 -6.29 6.47 18.19
N ASP A 33 -6.31 6.75 16.89
CA ASP A 33 -7.52 7.12 16.14
C ASP A 33 -8.42 5.90 15.81
N ASP A 34 -7.88 4.69 15.92
CA ASP A 34 -8.59 3.44 15.66
C ASP A 34 -9.44 2.99 16.88
N TYR A 35 -9.08 3.42 18.11
CA TYR A 35 -9.82 3.05 19.32
C TYR A 35 -11.27 3.55 19.31
N ALA A 36 -11.50 4.81 18.93
CA ALA A 36 -12.85 5.35 18.86
C ALA A 36 -13.70 4.60 17.83
N ARG A 37 -13.11 4.24 16.68
CA ARG A 37 -13.75 3.45 15.63
C ARG A 37 -14.09 2.03 16.08
N LEU A 38 -13.24 1.40 16.88
CA LEU A 38 -13.51 0.08 17.45
C LEU A 38 -14.66 0.08 18.46
N ILE A 39 -14.81 1.17 19.23
CA ILE A 39 -15.85 1.29 20.25
C ILE A 39 -17.19 1.72 19.63
N GLU A 40 -17.16 2.71 18.76
CA GLU A 40 -18.37 3.37 18.23
C GLU A 40 -18.82 2.82 16.87
N GLY A 41 -17.94 2.16 16.13
CA GLY A 41 -18.28 1.55 14.83
C GLY A 41 -18.63 2.57 13.74
N TYR A 42 -18.16 3.82 13.85
CA TYR A 42 -18.37 4.83 12.82
C TYR A 42 -17.32 4.75 11.71
N PHE A 43 -17.68 5.17 10.50
CA PHE A 43 -16.73 5.33 9.41
C PHE A 43 -16.12 6.74 9.41
N TRP A 44 -16.96 7.77 9.25
CA TRP A 44 -16.65 9.22 9.32
C TRP A 44 -15.42 9.71 8.54
N TRP A 45 -14.87 8.91 7.64
CA TRP A 45 -13.78 9.35 6.75
C TRP A 45 -14.24 10.45 5.80
N ASP A 46 -15.52 10.46 5.43
CA ASP A 46 -16.16 11.52 4.66
C ASP A 46 -16.18 12.86 5.40
N HIS A 47 -16.42 12.86 6.73
CA HIS A 47 -16.34 14.06 7.57
C HIS A 47 -14.91 14.64 7.60
N ASP A 48 -13.89 13.78 7.51
CA ASP A 48 -12.47 14.17 7.41
C ASP A 48 -12.05 14.56 5.98
N GLY A 49 -12.98 14.68 5.03
CA GLY A 49 -12.69 15.01 3.64
C GLY A 49 -12.10 13.86 2.81
N ARG A 50 -12.26 12.61 3.27
CA ARG A 50 -11.81 11.37 2.60
C ARG A 50 -12.98 10.49 2.16
N PRO A 51 -13.91 10.99 1.31
CA PRO A 51 -15.12 10.25 0.92
C PRO A 51 -14.84 8.95 0.17
N LEU A 52 -13.75 8.88 -0.59
CA LEU A 52 -13.34 7.65 -1.27
C LEU A 52 -12.83 6.59 -0.28
N ALA A 53 -12.11 6.98 0.77
CA ALA A 53 -11.69 6.05 1.81
C ALA A 53 -12.92 5.45 2.51
N ASN A 54 -13.91 6.30 2.83
CA ASN A 54 -15.19 5.88 3.39
C ASN A 54 -15.86 4.80 2.52
N LEU A 55 -16.00 5.08 1.22
CA LEU A 55 -16.62 4.15 0.26
C LEU A 55 -15.87 2.81 0.21
N PHE A 56 -14.55 2.85 0.09
CA PHE A 56 -13.74 1.64 -0.03
C PHE A 56 -13.78 0.78 1.23
N ILE A 57 -13.68 1.40 2.41
CA ILE A 57 -13.75 0.66 3.68
C ILE A 57 -15.18 0.13 3.89
N TYR A 58 -16.22 0.88 3.53
CA TYR A 58 -17.61 0.41 3.59
C TYR A 58 -17.85 -0.83 2.73
N ILE A 59 -17.32 -0.84 1.50
CA ILE A 59 -17.38 -2.02 0.62
C ILE A 59 -16.61 -3.19 1.22
N LEU A 60 -15.39 -2.97 1.72
CA LEU A 60 -14.58 -4.02 2.33
C LEU A 60 -15.21 -4.61 3.61
N ASN A 61 -15.88 -3.77 4.40
CA ASN A 61 -16.60 -4.18 5.60
C ASN A 61 -17.87 -5.00 5.28
N GLY A 62 -18.38 -4.94 4.05
CA GLY A 62 -19.67 -5.53 3.68
C GLY A 62 -20.88 -4.65 4.07
N GLY A 63 -20.65 -3.36 4.35
CA GLY A 63 -21.66 -2.40 4.79
C GLY A 63 -22.02 -2.47 6.27
N GLY A 64 -23.09 -1.77 6.68
CA GLY A 64 -23.57 -1.75 8.07
C GLY A 64 -22.71 -0.89 9.00
N VAL A 65 -22.54 -1.35 10.25
CA VAL A 65 -21.67 -0.72 11.26
C VAL A 65 -20.21 -1.13 11.00
N LEU A 66 -19.26 -0.21 11.18
CA LEU A 66 -17.85 -0.52 11.00
C LEU A 66 -17.44 -1.61 11.99
N THR A 67 -16.94 -2.72 11.45
CA THR A 67 -16.32 -3.79 12.21
C THR A 67 -14.82 -3.78 11.96
N ASP A 68 -14.07 -4.49 12.78
CA ASP A 68 -12.64 -4.63 12.58
C ASP A 68 -12.34 -5.39 11.28
N VAL A 69 -11.90 -4.67 10.25
CA VAL A 69 -11.62 -5.20 8.90
C VAL A 69 -10.29 -5.96 8.86
N ALA A 70 -9.44 -5.84 9.88
CA ALA A 70 -8.24 -6.64 9.96
C ALA A 70 -8.60 -8.12 10.21
N PRO A 71 -7.89 -9.08 9.59
CA PRO A 71 -6.63 -8.93 8.86
C PRO A 71 -6.78 -8.66 7.35
N LEU A 72 -8.00 -8.55 6.82
CA LEU A 72 -8.22 -8.43 5.38
C LEU A 72 -7.63 -7.13 4.81
N SER A 73 -7.88 -5.99 5.46
CA SER A 73 -7.32 -4.69 5.06
C SER A 73 -5.78 -4.72 5.00
N GLN A 74 -5.16 -5.32 6.00
CA GLN A 74 -3.71 -5.49 6.14
C GLN A 74 -3.15 -6.41 5.04
N ALA A 75 -3.77 -7.55 4.78
CA ALA A 75 -3.35 -8.46 3.72
C ALA A 75 -3.43 -7.80 2.33
N LEU A 76 -4.52 -7.10 2.04
CA LEU A 76 -4.69 -6.35 0.79
C LEU A 76 -3.61 -5.27 0.62
N SER A 77 -3.24 -4.58 1.71
CA SER A 77 -2.19 -3.56 1.65
C SER A 77 -0.83 -4.13 1.25
N ILE A 78 -0.50 -5.38 1.62
CA ILE A 78 0.74 -6.05 1.20
C ILE A 78 0.72 -6.30 -0.32
N PHE A 79 -0.39 -6.81 -0.85
CA PHE A 79 -0.54 -7.05 -2.30
C PHE A 79 -0.49 -5.74 -3.10
N ILE A 80 -1.13 -4.69 -2.59
CA ILE A 80 -1.08 -3.37 -3.21
C ILE A 80 0.35 -2.81 -3.19
N SER A 81 1.05 -2.94 -2.07
CA SER A 81 2.44 -2.49 -1.95
C SER A 81 3.37 -3.24 -2.91
N LEU A 82 3.15 -4.54 -3.09
CA LEU A 82 3.85 -5.34 -4.09
C LEU A 82 3.58 -4.84 -5.52
N PHE A 83 2.33 -4.53 -5.84
CA PHE A 83 1.96 -3.98 -7.14
C PHE A 83 2.67 -2.64 -7.41
N VAL A 84 2.74 -1.75 -6.42
CA VAL A 84 3.47 -0.48 -6.49
C VAL A 84 4.96 -0.74 -6.75
N CYS A 85 5.59 -1.62 -5.97
CA CYS A 85 7.00 -1.98 -6.16
C CYS A 85 7.28 -2.54 -7.56
N TYR A 86 6.40 -3.43 -8.04
CA TYR A 86 6.50 -4.00 -9.39
C TYR A 86 6.40 -2.92 -10.46
N THR A 87 5.41 -2.02 -10.34
CA THR A 87 5.20 -0.94 -11.31
C THR A 87 6.41 -0.01 -11.37
N ILE A 88 6.95 0.40 -10.23
CA ILE A 88 8.14 1.26 -10.18
C ILE A 88 9.35 0.54 -10.80
N SER A 89 9.56 -0.73 -10.45
CA SER A 89 10.69 -1.52 -10.98
C SER A 89 10.61 -1.67 -12.51
N GLU A 90 9.42 -1.98 -13.04
CA GLU A 90 9.24 -2.25 -14.47
C GLU A 90 9.08 -0.99 -15.31
N LYS A 91 8.25 -0.03 -14.88
CA LYS A 91 7.86 1.13 -15.69
C LYS A 91 8.72 2.36 -15.46
N VAL A 92 9.19 2.57 -14.23
CA VAL A 92 9.99 3.76 -13.88
C VAL A 92 11.47 3.47 -14.05
N ILE A 93 11.97 2.39 -13.46
CA ILE A 93 13.40 2.03 -13.53
C ILE A 93 13.73 1.33 -14.86
N GLY A 94 12.82 0.50 -15.38
CA GLY A 94 12.99 -0.15 -16.68
C GLY A 94 14.11 -1.20 -16.73
N SER A 95 14.57 -1.71 -15.58
CA SER A 95 15.63 -2.72 -15.52
C SER A 95 15.24 -3.92 -14.65
N ARG A 96 15.67 -5.12 -15.04
CA ARG A 96 15.40 -6.38 -14.31
C ARG A 96 16.56 -6.82 -13.41
N THR A 97 17.26 -5.84 -12.84
CA THR A 97 18.36 -6.10 -11.91
C THR A 97 17.84 -6.27 -10.48
N LEU A 98 18.63 -6.94 -9.63
CA LEU A 98 18.38 -7.02 -8.18
C LEU A 98 18.19 -5.64 -7.54
N TYR A 99 18.99 -4.65 -7.95
CA TYR A 99 18.92 -3.30 -7.39
C TYR A 99 17.59 -2.62 -7.72
N ALA A 100 17.11 -2.77 -8.96
CA ALA A 100 15.83 -2.22 -9.38
C ALA A 100 14.64 -2.87 -8.67
N LEU A 101 14.80 -4.09 -8.17
CA LEU A 101 13.77 -4.82 -7.43
C LEU A 101 13.70 -4.41 -5.96
N ILE A 102 14.85 -4.18 -5.35
CA ILE A 102 14.94 -3.88 -3.91
C ILE A 102 14.74 -2.40 -3.67
N SER A 103 15.14 -1.53 -4.60
CA SER A 103 15.02 -0.07 -4.44
C SER A 103 13.61 0.43 -4.09
N PRO A 104 12.51 -0.04 -4.69
CA PRO A 104 11.18 0.46 -4.37
C PRO A 104 10.68 -0.07 -3.02
N THR A 105 11.18 -1.20 -2.52
CA THR A 105 10.77 -1.71 -1.21
C THR A 105 11.16 -0.76 -0.08
N PHE A 106 12.21 0.04 -0.25
CA PHE A 106 12.61 1.05 0.74
C PHE A 106 11.54 2.13 0.97
N LEU A 107 10.62 2.35 0.02
CA LEU A 107 9.47 3.23 0.22
C LEU A 107 8.63 2.74 1.39
N PHE A 108 8.36 1.44 1.44
CA PHE A 108 7.52 0.79 2.44
C PHE A 108 8.26 0.47 3.75
N LEU A 109 9.57 0.23 3.68
CA LEU A 109 10.43 0.02 4.85
C LEU A 109 10.84 1.34 5.53
N SER A 110 10.51 2.48 4.93
CA SER A 110 10.84 3.79 5.48
C SER A 110 10.09 4.06 6.80
N PRO A 111 10.70 4.81 7.74
CA PRO A 111 10.01 5.20 8.98
C PRO A 111 8.76 6.04 8.72
N PHE A 112 8.70 6.75 7.59
CA PHE A 112 7.52 7.51 7.18
C PHE A 112 6.35 6.60 6.85
N TYR A 113 6.59 5.51 6.10
CA TYR A 113 5.52 4.57 5.77
C TYR A 113 5.15 3.65 6.93
N LEU A 114 6.06 3.43 7.88
CA LEU A 114 5.73 2.70 9.12
C LEU A 114 4.57 3.35 9.86
N GLN A 115 4.49 4.69 9.87
CA GLN A 115 3.35 5.40 10.46
C GLN A 115 2.03 4.99 9.80
N ASN A 116 1.99 4.86 8.46
CA ASN A 116 0.81 4.39 7.74
C ASN A 116 0.45 2.94 8.10
N LEU A 117 1.45 2.06 8.27
CA LEU A 117 1.24 0.64 8.58
C LEU A 117 0.55 0.41 9.92
N VAL A 118 0.71 1.32 10.88
CA VAL A 118 0.10 1.18 12.21
C VAL A 118 -1.39 1.56 12.20
N TYR A 119 -1.86 2.36 11.24
CA TYR A 119 -3.29 2.68 11.12
C TYR A 119 -4.09 1.49 10.55
N ARG A 120 -4.73 0.74 11.45
CA ARG A 120 -5.34 -0.56 11.16
C ARG A 120 -6.47 -0.48 10.14
N PHE A 121 -7.30 0.56 10.23
CA PHE A 121 -8.43 0.78 9.32
C PHE A 121 -8.00 1.49 8.03
N ASP A 122 -7.06 2.43 8.13
CA ASP A 122 -6.68 3.29 7.01
C ASP A 122 -5.61 2.69 6.08
N ILE A 123 -4.86 1.68 6.52
CA ILE A 123 -3.75 1.12 5.72
C ILE A 123 -4.19 0.66 4.32
N PHE A 124 -5.42 0.15 4.18
CA PHE A 124 -5.96 -0.21 2.87
C PHE A 124 -6.13 1.01 1.96
N SER A 125 -6.82 2.06 2.44
CA SER A 125 -7.10 3.25 1.64
C SER A 125 -5.81 4.02 1.31
N MET A 126 -4.87 4.08 2.26
CA MET A 126 -3.55 4.70 2.10
C MET A 126 -2.69 3.93 1.08
N SER A 127 -2.62 2.60 1.16
CA SER A 127 -1.87 1.82 0.17
C SER A 127 -2.51 1.91 -1.23
N LEU A 128 -3.85 1.94 -1.31
CA LEU A 128 -4.57 2.14 -2.57
C LEU A 128 -4.23 3.49 -3.23
N SER A 129 -4.05 4.56 -2.44
CA SER A 129 -3.62 5.85 -2.97
C SER A 129 -2.29 5.78 -3.72
N LEU A 130 -1.32 5.00 -3.21
CA LEU A 130 -0.04 4.76 -3.88
C LEU A 130 -0.21 3.93 -5.15
N ALA A 131 -1.14 2.98 -5.16
CA ALA A 131 -1.46 2.20 -6.37
C ALA A 131 -2.02 3.11 -7.47
N ILE A 132 -2.94 4.00 -7.11
CA ILE A 132 -3.55 4.96 -8.02
C ILE A 132 -2.49 5.92 -8.58
N LEU A 133 -1.57 6.39 -7.74
CA LEU A 133 -0.42 7.21 -8.16
C LEU A 133 0.43 6.50 -9.22
N CYS A 134 0.46 5.16 -9.23
CA CYS A 134 1.25 4.40 -10.19
C CYS A 134 0.56 4.20 -11.56
N ILE A 135 -0.75 4.44 -11.66
CA ILE A 135 -1.54 4.23 -12.90
C ILE A 135 -0.97 4.99 -14.10
N PRO A 136 -0.59 6.29 -14.00
CA PRO A 136 -0.08 7.04 -15.16
C PRO A 136 1.16 6.44 -15.81
N PHE A 137 2.02 5.74 -15.05
CA PHE A 137 3.24 5.12 -15.59
C PHE A 137 2.97 4.00 -16.59
N TYR A 138 1.76 3.43 -16.59
CA TYR A 138 1.35 2.48 -17.62
C TYR A 138 0.97 3.15 -18.94
N PHE A 139 0.52 4.40 -18.91
CA PHE A 139 0.11 5.15 -20.10
C PHE A 139 1.24 5.99 -20.70
N LEU A 140 2.28 6.30 -19.93
CA LEU A 140 3.48 7.01 -20.36
C LEU A 140 4.37 6.12 -21.25
N THR A 141 3.92 5.84 -22.48
CA THR A 141 4.65 5.05 -23.49
C THR A 141 5.67 5.89 -24.27
N SER A 142 5.64 7.22 -24.16
CA SER A 142 6.59 8.11 -24.82
C SER A 142 7.42 8.88 -23.80
N ARG A 143 8.75 8.90 -24.00
CA ARG A 143 9.76 9.56 -23.16
C ARG A 143 9.64 11.10 -23.14
N ARG A 144 8.48 11.63 -22.78
CA ARG A 144 8.33 13.03 -22.39
C ARG A 144 7.92 13.03 -20.94
N PHE A 145 8.91 13.18 -20.06
CA PHE A 145 8.72 13.55 -18.68
C PHE A 145 7.97 14.88 -18.64
N VAL A 146 6.63 14.83 -18.62
CA VAL A 146 5.85 15.96 -18.15
C VAL A 146 5.85 15.82 -16.64
N VAL A 147 6.86 16.43 -16.03
CA VAL A 147 6.94 16.63 -14.60
C VAL A 147 5.76 17.52 -14.21
N PHE A 148 4.68 16.92 -13.73
CA PHE A 148 3.67 17.66 -12.98
C PHE A 148 4.20 17.83 -11.56
N ILE A 149 4.94 18.92 -11.35
CA ILE A 149 5.06 19.55 -10.03
C ILE A 149 3.86 20.49 -9.94
N VAL A 150 2.93 20.16 -9.05
CA VAL A 150 1.97 21.09 -8.47
C VAL A 150 2.52 21.53 -7.13
#